data_AF-A0A1M5P9Q2-F1
#
_entry.id   AF-A0A1M5P9Q2-F1
#
_cell.length_a   1.000
_cell.length_b   1.000
_cell.length_c   1.000
_cell.angle_alpha   90.00
_cell.angle_beta   90.00
_cell.angle_gamma   90.00
#
_symmetry.space_group_name_H-M   'P 1'
#
loop_
_entity.id
_entity.type
_entity.pdbx_description
1 polymer ?
#
loop_
_entity_poly.entity_id
_entity_poly.type
_entity_poly.pdbx_seq_one_letter_code
_entity_poly.pdbx_strand_id
1 'polypeptide(L)'
;MPKWSGQAARLTDVVARFHDRELEIWRRCAHDPAFHEVCQDYQEAVEASRYWASPDHPDAGKVEEYRALVADLESEILSALG
;
A
#
# COMPACT_ATOMS: atom_id res chain seq x y z
N MET A 1 -6.84 15.52 7.71
CA MET A 1 -5.94 14.46 7.20
C MET A 1 -5.23 14.98 5.95
N PRO A 2 -3.98 14.59 5.68
CA PRO A 2 -3.32 14.90 4.42
C PRO A 2 -4.24 14.51 3.25
N LYS A 3 -4.31 15.35 2.22
CA LYS A 3 -5.10 15.06 1.03
C LYS A 3 -4.22 14.22 0.11
N TRP A 4 -4.17 12.91 0.36
CA TRP A 4 -3.55 11.93 -0.55
C TRP A 4 -4.33 12.01 -1.86
N SER A 5 -3.83 12.83 -2.78
CA SER A 5 -4.53 13.11 -4.03
C SER A 5 -4.25 11.94 -4.94
N GLY A 6 -5.24 11.05 -5.09
CA GLY A 6 -5.21 9.84 -5.90
C GLY A 6 -4.95 10.11 -7.39
N GLN A 7 -3.73 10.47 -7.74
CA GLN A 7 -3.25 10.54 -9.11
C GLN A 7 -1.87 9.88 -9.18
N ALA A 8 -1.87 8.66 -9.74
CA ALA A 8 -0.70 7.82 -9.97
C ALA A 8 0.12 7.51 -8.70
N ALA A 9 -0.51 6.87 -7.70
CA ALA A 9 0.24 6.09 -6.73
C ALA A 9 1.04 5.05 -7.54
N ARG A 10 2.34 5.30 -7.70
CA ARG A 10 3.23 4.33 -8.34
C ARG A 10 3.12 3.07 -7.47
N LEU A 11 3.03 1.89 -8.07
CA LEU A 11 3.03 0.62 -7.34
C LEU A 11 4.38 0.33 -6.65
N THR A 12 5.19 1.35 -6.38
CA THR A 12 6.59 1.24 -5.95
C THR A 12 6.69 0.55 -4.61
N ASP A 13 5.87 0.89 -3.61
CA ASP A 13 5.98 0.21 -2.32
C ASP A 13 5.46 -1.23 -2.38
N VAL A 14 4.42 -1.53 -3.17
CA VAL A 14 3.92 -2.90 -3.38
C VAL A 14 4.97 -3.73 -4.09
N VAL A 15 5.53 -3.23 -5.19
CA VAL A 15 6.57 -3.91 -5.98
C VAL A 15 7.85 -4.08 -5.17
N ALA A 16 8.27 -3.07 -4.38
CA ALA A 16 9.42 -3.21 -3.49
C ALA A 16 9.18 -4.29 -2.42
N ARG A 17 7.96 -4.35 -1.88
CA ARG A 17 7.58 -5.35 -0.87
C ARG A 17 7.55 -6.77 -1.43
N PHE A 18 7.06 -6.93 -2.66
CA PHE A 18 6.85 -8.20 -3.35
C PHE A 18 7.68 -8.30 -4.64
N HIS A 19 8.97 -7.96 -4.56
CA HIS A 19 9.85 -7.84 -5.74
C HIS A 19 9.91 -9.13 -6.57
N ASP A 20 9.87 -10.31 -5.93
CA ASP A 20 9.84 -11.61 -6.61
C ASP A 20 8.57 -11.84 -7.46
N ARG A 21 7.52 -11.04 -7.23
CA ARG A 21 6.21 -11.14 -7.88
C ARG A 21 5.89 -9.91 -8.74
N GLU A 22 6.88 -9.06 -9.03
CA GLU A 22 6.67 -7.78 -9.73
C GLU A 22 5.85 -7.92 -11.03
N LEU A 23 6.26 -8.82 -11.93
CA LEU A 23 5.57 -9.02 -13.22
C LEU A 23 4.13 -9.50 -13.04
N GLU A 24 3.87 -10.29 -12.00
CA GLU A 24 2.54 -10.81 -11.69
C GLU A 24 1.63 -9.70 -11.18
N ILE A 25 2.15 -8.84 -10.29
CA ILE A 25 1.46 -7.65 -9.78
C ILE A 25 1.08 -6.71 -10.93
N TRP A 26 2.03 -6.39 -11.81
CA TRP A 26 1.75 -5.52 -12.96
C TRP A 26 0.69 -6.12 -13.89
N ARG A 27 0.79 -7.42 -14.19
CA ARG A 27 -0.20 -8.12 -15.02
C ARG A 27 -1.59 -8.10 -14.36
N ARG A 28 -1.66 -8.38 -13.06
CA ARG A 28 -2.92 -8.42 -12.32
C ARG A 28 -3.57 -7.04 -12.29
N CYS A 29 -2.84 -5.99 -11.95
CA CYS A 29 -3.33 -4.62 -11.99
C CYS A 29 -3.86 -4.19 -13.37
N ALA A 30 -3.28 -4.69 -14.46
CA ALA A 30 -3.75 -4.38 -15.81
C ALA A 30 -5.08 -5.05 -16.19
N HIS A 31 -5.47 -6.13 -15.50
CA HIS A 31 -6.63 -6.94 -15.85
C HIS A 31 -7.69 -7.03 -14.75
N ASP A 32 -7.36 -6.63 -13.53
CA ASP A 32 -8.19 -6.72 -12.34
C ASP A 32 -8.22 -5.36 -11.62
N PRO A 33 -9.27 -4.54 -11.88
CA PRO A 33 -9.42 -3.23 -11.25
C PRO A 33 -9.52 -3.30 -9.72
N ALA A 34 -10.12 -4.36 -9.18
CA ALA A 34 -10.25 -4.52 -7.72
C ALA A 34 -8.89 -4.78 -7.08
N PHE A 35 -8.05 -5.63 -7.72
CA PHE A 35 -6.67 -5.81 -7.27
C PHE A 35 -5.85 -4.52 -7.36
N HIS A 36 -6.08 -3.72 -8.41
CA HIS A 36 -5.43 -2.41 -8.53
C HIS A 36 -5.83 -1.47 -7.39
N GLU A 37 -7.11 -1.42 -7.01
CA GLU A 37 -7.59 -0.64 -5.86
C GLU A 37 -6.92 -1.09 -4.55
N VAL A 38 -6.83 -2.39 -4.28
CA VAL A 38 -6.12 -2.91 -3.09
C VAL A 38 -4.65 -2.47 -3.08
N CYS A 39 -3.98 -2.49 -4.24
CA CYS A 39 -2.60 -2.01 -4.34
C CYS A 39 -2.47 -0.50 -4.10
N GLN A 40 -3.48 0.30 -4.48
CA GLN A 40 -3.54 1.73 -4.21
C GLN A 40 -3.75 2.00 -2.71
N ASP A 41 -4.70 1.30 -2.09
CA ASP A 41 -4.93 1.37 -0.65
C ASP A 41 -3.67 1.02 0.15
N TYR A 42 -2.89 0.05 -0.32
CA TYR A 42 -1.59 -0.28 0.26
C TYR A 42 -0.61 0.90 0.19
N GLN A 43 -0.48 1.55 -0.97
CA GLN A 43 0.41 2.72 -1.10
C GLN A 43 -0.01 3.81 -0.11
N GLU A 44 -1.30 4.13 -0.05
CA GLU A 44 -1.82 5.17 0.84
C GLU A 44 -1.59 4.84 2.31
N ALA A 45 -1.77 3.58 2.72
CA ALA A 45 -1.52 3.14 4.08
C ALA A 45 -0.02 3.23 4.46
N VAL A 46 0.87 2.85 3.54
CA VAL A 46 2.33 2.99 3.75
C VAL A 46 2.74 4.45 3.86
N GLU A 47 2.24 5.32 2.97
CA GLU A 47 2.51 6.76 3.01
C GLU A 47 1.99 7.39 4.30
N ALA A 48 0.77 7.04 4.73
CA ALA A 48 0.21 7.50 5.98
C ALA A 48 1.04 7.03 7.18
N SER A 49 1.45 5.76 7.23
CA SER A 49 2.31 5.25 8.29
C SER A 49 3.63 6.03 8.36
N ARG A 50 4.26 6.31 7.22
CA ARG A 50 5.49 7.13 7.14
C ARG A 50 5.27 8.56 7.62
N TYR A 51 4.16 9.18 7.25
CA TYR A 51 3.81 10.53 7.66
C TYR A 51 3.68 10.63 9.18
N TRP A 52 2.94 9.71 9.81
CA TRP A 52 2.75 9.71 11.26
C TRP A 52 3.99 9.23 12.04
N ALA A 53 4.93 8.56 11.37
CA ALA A 53 6.23 8.23 11.94
C ALA A 53 7.25 9.37 11.78
N SER A 54 6.94 10.41 11.01
CA SER A 54 7.87 11.51 10.74
C SER A 54 8.10 12.36 11.99
N PRO A 55 9.28 12.96 12.16
CA PRO A 55 9.56 13.87 13.27
C PRO A 55 8.63 15.10 13.33
N ASP A 56 8.07 15.50 12.18
CA ASP A 56 7.20 16.66 12.05
C ASP A 56 5.77 16.37 12.53
N HIS A 57 5.34 15.11 12.46
CA HIS A 57 3.98 14.69 12.83
C HIS A 57 3.98 13.34 13.57
N PRO A 58 4.70 13.21 14.71
CA PRO A 58 4.83 11.93 15.39
C PRO A 58 3.52 11.56 16.10
N ASP A 59 2.90 10.47 15.67
CA ASP A 59 1.74 9.86 16.34
C ASP A 59 1.90 8.33 16.32
N ALA A 60 2.36 7.78 17.44
CA ALA A 60 2.60 6.34 17.57
C ALA A 60 1.31 5.50 17.45
N GLY A 61 0.16 6.04 17.87
CA GLY A 61 -1.13 5.35 17.74
C GLY A 61 -1.53 5.22 16.28
N LYS A 62 -1.39 6.31 15.50
CA LYS A 62 -1.62 6.28 14.07
C LYS A 62 -0.61 5.43 13.31
N VAL A 63 0.65 5.44 13.70
CA VAL A 63 1.65 4.53 13.10
C VAL A 63 1.24 3.08 13.26
N GLU A 64 0.81 2.67 14.44
CA GLU A 64 0.38 1.29 14.69
C GLU A 64 -0.90 0.93 13.92
N GLU A 65 -1.88 1.83 13.89
CA GLU A 65 -3.12 1.67 13.11
C GLU A 65 -2.83 1.44 11.62
N TYR A 66 -2.00 2.28 11.00
CA TYR A 66 -1.65 2.12 9.59
C TYR A 66 -0.74 0.92 9.32
N ARG A 67 0.11 0.51 10.29
CA ARG A 67 0.90 -0.73 10.14
C ARG A 67 0.03 -1.98 10.14
N ALA A 68 -1.00 -2.02 11.00
CA ALA A 68 -1.97 -3.11 10.99
C ALA A 68 -2.72 -3.15 9.66
N LEU A 69 -3.19 -2.00 9.16
CA LEU A 69 -3.84 -1.91 7.86
C LEU A 69 -2.93 -2.36 6.70
N VAL A 70 -1.65 -1.95 6.72
CA VAL A 70 -0.65 -2.42 5.74
C VAL A 70 -0.55 -3.95 5.78
N ALA A 71 -0.48 -4.56 6.95
CA ALA A 71 -0.39 -6.01 7.08
C ALA A 71 -1.64 -6.73 6.55
N ASP A 72 -2.83 -6.18 6.78
CA ASP A 72 -4.08 -6.73 6.24
C ASP A 72 -4.08 -6.67 4.71
N LEU A 73 -3.68 -5.53 4.13
CA LEU A 73 -3.57 -5.35 2.68
C LEU A 73 -2.48 -6.25 2.06
N GLU A 74 -1.36 -6.51 2.74
CA GLU A 74 -0.36 -7.49 2.29
C GLU A 74 -0.97 -8.89 2.18
N SER A 75 -1.82 -9.28 3.13
CA SER A 75 -2.51 -10.56 3.12
C SER A 75 -3.49 -10.66 1.94
N GLU A 76 -4.23 -9.60 1.64
CA GLU A 76 -5.14 -9.53 0.49
C GLU A 76 -4.38 -9.62 -0.84
N ILE A 77 -3.28 -8.86 -0.97
CA ILE A 77 -2.42 -8.89 -2.16
C ILE A 77 -1.86 -10.31 -2.39
N LEU A 78 -1.32 -10.95 -1.35
CA LEU A 78 -0.78 -12.31 -1.45
C LEU A 78 -1.87 -13.31 -1.83
N SER A 79 -3.05 -13.22 -1.21
CA SER A 79 -4.19 -14.09 -1.52
C SER A 79 -4.65 -13.94 -2.97
N ALA A 80 -4.57 -12.73 -3.53
CA ALA A 80 -4.93 -12.46 -4.91
C ALA A 80 -3.87 -12.91 -5.93
N LEU A 81 -2.62 -13.10 -5.52
CA LEU A 81 -1.52 -13.61 -6.35
C LEU A 81 -1.40 -15.14 -6.35
N GLY A 82 -2.02 -15.84 -5.40
CA GLY A 82 -2.05 -17.31 -5.35
C GLY A 82 -0.93 -17.92 -4.52
#